data_AF-A0A7Y2IGW0-F1
#
_entry.id   AF-A0A7Y2IGW0-F1
#
_cell.length_a   1.000
_cell.length_b   1.000
_cell.length_c   1.000
_cell.angle_alpha   90.00
_cell.angle_beta   90.00
_cell.angle_gamma   90.00
#
_symmetry.space_group_name_H-M   'P 1'
#
loop_
_entity.id
_entity.type
_entity.pdbx_description
1 polymer ?
#
loop_
_entity_poly.entity_id
_entity_poly.type
_entity_poly.pdbx_seq_one_letter_code
_entity_poly.pdbx_strand_id
1 'polypeptide(L)'
;MVTVKPGRSLSGRGEESASRASPAWGGGSIGAELGRLERVFKGVKILLVVMVLAGCSSAPSERTAEARPATVVDLMDQGYSAEVSSCVVGLADGEPEGPAQTELIESCERASDMLNTSDEPPEELPFDQPSTYGDDAALDLLWDECEQGSGQACDKLWSNAPLGSEYEEFGVSCGARPEILNCSELVRDQTRPE
;
A
#
# COMPACT_ATOMS: atom_id res chain seq x y z
N MET A 1 -16.35 -58.92 -20.13
CA MET A 1 -15.95 -57.53 -19.86
C MET A 1 -17.15 -56.65 -20.19
N VAL A 2 -17.65 -55.93 -19.20
CA VAL A 2 -18.94 -55.24 -19.25
C VAL A 2 -18.81 -53.95 -20.06
N THR A 3 -19.58 -53.88 -21.15
CA THR A 3 -19.79 -52.67 -21.96
C THR A 3 -20.99 -51.89 -21.42
N VAL A 4 -20.81 -50.60 -21.13
CA VAL A 4 -21.92 -49.65 -20.88
C VAL A 4 -21.72 -48.42 -21.76
N LYS A 5 -22.83 -48.02 -22.38
CA LYS A 5 -23.03 -47.04 -23.47
C LYS A 5 -23.35 -45.64 -22.90
N PRO A 6 -23.17 -44.53 -23.66
CA PRO A 6 -23.36 -43.18 -23.15
C PRO A 6 -24.81 -42.68 -23.29
N GLY A 7 -25.16 -41.70 -22.45
CA GLY A 7 -26.34 -40.84 -22.52
C GLY A 7 -26.20 -39.76 -21.43
N ARG A 8 -26.76 -38.56 -21.52
CA ARG A 8 -27.63 -37.91 -22.50
C ARG A 8 -27.55 -36.39 -22.22
N SER A 9 -27.77 -35.61 -23.28
CA SER A 9 -28.01 -34.17 -23.26
C SER A 9 -29.12 -33.73 -22.29
N LEU A 10 -28.92 -32.60 -21.63
CA LEU A 10 -29.99 -31.75 -21.10
C LEU A 10 -29.76 -30.30 -21.53
N SER A 11 -30.81 -29.71 -22.06
CA SER A 11 -30.95 -28.35 -22.57
C SER A 11 -32.08 -27.66 -21.80
N GLY A 12 -31.97 -26.35 -21.58
CA GLY A 12 -32.99 -25.47 -20.99
C GLY A 12 -32.47 -24.71 -19.76
N ARG A 13 -32.16 -23.41 -19.81
CA ARG A 13 -32.97 -22.18 -20.00
C ARG A 13 -33.56 -21.65 -18.68
N GLY A 14 -33.23 -20.39 -18.38
CA GLY A 14 -33.76 -19.53 -17.30
C GLY A 14 -32.62 -18.65 -16.78
N GLU A 15 -32.32 -17.47 -17.34
CA GLU A 15 -33.01 -16.19 -17.14
C GLU A 15 -33.13 -15.82 -15.65
N GLU A 16 -32.18 -15.05 -15.12
CA GLU A 16 -32.53 -14.04 -14.11
C GLU A 16 -31.55 -12.86 -14.15
N SER A 17 -32.16 -11.71 -14.42
CA SER A 17 -31.60 -10.38 -14.54
C SER A 17 -31.27 -9.80 -13.16
N ALA A 18 -30.08 -9.24 -12.99
CA ALA A 18 -29.83 -8.25 -11.94
C ALA A 18 -28.81 -7.23 -12.42
N SER A 19 -29.32 -6.22 -13.14
CA SER A 19 -28.61 -4.97 -13.42
C SER A 19 -28.29 -4.26 -12.10
N ARG A 20 -27.00 -4.15 -11.76
CA ARG A 20 -26.55 -3.21 -10.72
C ARG A 20 -26.16 -1.91 -11.40
N ALA A 21 -27.03 -0.91 -11.19
CA ALA A 21 -26.84 0.46 -11.62
C ALA A 21 -25.62 1.10 -10.95
N SER A 22 -24.82 1.79 -11.77
CA SER A 22 -23.74 2.68 -11.35
C SER A 22 -24.29 3.95 -10.67
N PRO A 23 -23.62 4.51 -9.65
CA PRO A 23 -23.97 5.83 -9.15
C PRO A 23 -23.48 6.93 -10.09
N ALA A 24 -24.43 7.72 -10.58
CA ALA A 24 -24.21 8.95 -11.32
C ALA A 24 -23.61 10.04 -10.41
N TRP A 25 -22.46 10.56 -10.78
CA TRP A 25 -21.85 11.74 -10.15
C TRP A 25 -22.53 12.98 -10.73
N GLY A 26 -23.50 13.52 -9.98
CA GLY A 26 -24.20 14.75 -10.31
C GLY A 26 -23.30 15.98 -10.14
N GLY A 27 -23.01 16.65 -11.25
CA GLY A 27 -22.50 18.01 -11.25
C GLY A 27 -23.58 19.00 -10.81
N GLY A 28 -23.29 19.79 -9.78
CA GLY A 28 -24.15 20.87 -9.29
C GLY A 28 -23.39 22.19 -9.29
N SER A 29 -23.65 23.01 -10.32
CA SER A 29 -23.25 24.40 -10.42
C SER A 29 -23.98 25.27 -9.40
N ILE A 30 -23.27 25.95 -8.50
CA ILE A 30 -23.82 27.03 -7.69
C ILE A 30 -23.24 28.37 -8.13
N GLY A 31 -23.96 29.00 -9.05
CA GLY A 31 -23.82 30.41 -9.38
C GLY A 31 -24.98 31.22 -8.79
N ALA A 32 -24.65 32.39 -8.26
CA ALA A 32 -25.50 33.56 -7.99
C ALA A 32 -26.45 33.52 -6.78
N GLU A 33 -25.99 34.08 -5.66
CA GLU A 33 -26.80 35.04 -4.87
C GLU A 33 -25.90 36.19 -4.37
N LEU A 34 -25.65 37.13 -5.27
CA LEU A 34 -25.24 38.49 -4.93
C LEU A 34 -26.51 39.29 -4.63
N GLY A 35 -26.57 39.92 -3.45
CA GLY A 35 -27.38 41.13 -3.30
C GLY A 35 -28.19 41.26 -2.00
N ARG A 36 -27.56 41.21 -0.82
CA ARG A 36 -28.19 41.81 0.38
C ARG A 36 -27.26 42.09 1.58
N LEU A 37 -26.11 42.78 1.41
CA LEU A 37 -25.35 43.20 2.60
C LEU A 37 -24.61 44.54 2.50
N GLU A 38 -25.02 45.43 1.59
CA GLU A 38 -24.57 46.82 1.59
C GLU A 38 -25.54 47.68 2.43
N ARG A 39 -25.22 47.92 3.71
CA ARG A 39 -25.59 49.18 4.42
C ARG A 39 -25.02 49.40 5.83
N VAL A 40 -24.21 48.50 6.41
CA VAL A 40 -23.72 48.67 7.80
C VAL A 40 -22.19 48.94 7.89
N PHE A 41 -21.47 48.85 6.77
CA PHE A 41 -20.00 48.82 6.72
C PHE A 41 -19.26 50.18 6.59
N LYS A 42 -19.76 51.27 7.19
CA LYS A 42 -19.02 52.56 7.19
C LYS A 42 -18.34 52.96 8.50
N GLY A 43 -18.52 52.21 9.60
CA GLY A 43 -17.99 52.62 10.92
C GLY A 43 -16.99 51.67 11.61
N VAL A 44 -16.84 50.42 11.15
CA VAL A 44 -16.21 49.35 11.95
C VAL A 44 -14.78 49.01 11.50
N LYS A 45 -14.20 49.74 10.54
CA LYS A 45 -12.80 49.48 10.10
C LYS A 45 -11.72 50.04 11.03
N ILE A 46 -12.07 50.91 11.99
CA ILE A 46 -11.09 51.58 12.86
C ILE A 46 -10.97 50.89 14.24
N LEU A 47 -11.93 50.06 14.66
CA LEU A 47 -11.91 49.48 16.01
C LEU A 47 -11.17 48.12 16.10
N LEU A 48 -10.97 47.40 15.00
CA LEU A 48 -10.39 46.04 15.03
C LEU A 48 -8.85 46.01 15.13
N VAL A 49 -8.17 47.15 14.91
CA VAL A 49 -6.71 47.23 15.00
C VAL A 49 -6.21 47.40 16.44
N VAL A 50 -7.07 47.81 17.38
CA VAL A 50 -6.69 48.05 18.80
C VAL A 50 -6.80 46.77 19.66
N MET A 51 -7.59 45.77 19.25
CA MET A 51 -7.77 44.52 20.02
C MET A 51 -6.74 43.41 19.71
N VAL A 52 -5.74 43.67 18.87
CA VAL A 52 -4.68 42.69 18.54
C VAL A 52 -3.41 42.90 19.39
N LEU A 53 -3.30 44.00 20.16
CA LEU A 53 -2.08 44.33 20.93
C LEU A 53 -2.21 44.21 22.46
N ALA A 54 -3.31 43.65 22.99
CA ALA A 54 -3.48 43.38 24.43
C ALA A 54 -3.63 41.87 24.76
N GLY A 55 -3.20 41.00 23.85
CA GLY A 55 -3.23 39.54 24.00
C GLY A 55 -1.90 38.93 24.44
N CYS A 56 -1.16 39.59 25.34
CA CYS A 56 -0.01 39.01 26.04
C CYS A 56 -0.37 38.87 27.53
N SER A 57 -1.06 37.80 27.93
CA SER A 57 -0.99 37.26 29.30
C SER A 57 -1.77 35.96 29.44
N SER A 58 -1.18 34.86 29.00
CA SER A 58 -1.42 33.54 29.60
C SER A 58 -0.20 32.67 29.33
N ALA A 59 0.89 32.98 30.02
CA ALA A 59 1.90 31.99 30.31
C ALA A 59 1.23 30.89 31.15
N PRO A 60 1.22 29.61 30.74
CA PRO A 60 0.97 28.55 31.68
C PRO A 60 2.11 28.61 32.70
N SER A 61 1.77 28.82 33.96
CA SER A 61 2.69 28.64 35.06
C SER A 61 3.42 27.32 34.87
N GLU A 62 4.74 27.37 34.77
CA GLU A 62 5.61 26.25 35.03
C GLU A 62 5.29 25.78 36.45
N ARG A 63 4.31 24.87 36.58
CA ARG A 63 4.39 23.90 37.65
C ARG A 63 5.63 23.10 37.29
N THR A 64 6.64 23.22 38.12
CA THR A 64 7.50 22.08 38.43
C THR A 64 6.58 20.93 38.87
N ALA A 65 5.97 20.26 37.89
CA ALA A 65 5.42 18.95 38.09
C ALA A 65 6.64 18.08 38.18
N GLU A 66 7.04 17.74 39.41
CA GLU A 66 7.76 16.51 39.65
C GLU A 66 7.01 15.45 38.84
N ALA A 67 7.59 14.99 37.72
CA ALA A 67 6.96 14.02 36.84
C ALA A 67 6.79 12.77 37.68
N ARG A 68 5.56 12.52 38.16
CA ARG A 68 5.25 11.28 38.86
C ARG A 68 5.54 10.15 37.88
N PRO A 69 6.25 9.09 38.30
CA PRO A 69 6.46 7.95 37.42
C PRO A 69 5.09 7.44 36.96
N ALA A 70 4.99 7.18 35.65
CA ALA A 70 3.76 6.67 35.07
C ALA A 70 3.41 5.33 35.74
N THR A 71 2.15 5.16 36.12
CA THR A 71 1.68 3.92 36.75
C THR A 71 1.04 3.00 35.71
N VAL A 72 0.88 1.72 36.06
CA VAL A 72 0.30 0.72 35.14
C VAL A 72 -1.08 1.16 34.65
N VAL A 73 -1.85 1.81 35.54
CA VAL A 73 -3.19 2.33 35.23
C VAL A 73 -3.11 3.47 34.22
N ASP A 74 -2.12 4.36 34.33
CA ASP A 74 -1.95 5.49 33.40
C ASP A 74 -1.65 5.01 31.97
N LEU A 75 -0.91 3.91 31.82
CA LEU A 75 -0.64 3.32 30.50
C LEU A 75 -1.85 2.53 29.96
N MET A 76 -2.61 1.85 30.84
CA MET A 76 -3.83 1.18 30.40
C MET A 76 -4.90 2.16 29.90
N ASP A 77 -5.01 3.34 30.52
CA ASP A 77 -5.90 4.41 30.06
C ASP A 77 -5.45 5.02 28.72
N GLN A 78 -4.17 4.89 28.36
CA GLN A 78 -3.63 5.25 27.04
C GLN A 78 -3.85 4.15 25.98
N GLY A 79 -4.51 3.04 26.35
CA GLY A 79 -4.86 1.94 25.45
C GLY A 79 -3.82 0.82 25.37
N TYR A 80 -2.81 0.83 26.23
CA TYR A 80 -1.82 -0.25 26.30
C TYR A 80 -2.36 -1.45 27.10
N SER A 81 -1.99 -2.66 26.69
CA SER A 81 -2.45 -3.88 27.37
C SER A 81 -1.91 -3.98 28.79
N ALA A 82 -2.60 -4.72 29.66
CA ALA A 82 -2.20 -4.90 31.06
C ALA A 82 -0.77 -5.44 31.19
N GLU A 83 -0.40 -6.36 30.30
CA GLU A 83 0.92 -6.99 30.27
C GLU A 83 2.01 -5.98 29.87
N VAL A 84 1.74 -5.16 28.85
CA VAL A 84 2.68 -4.13 28.37
C VAL A 84 2.85 -3.04 29.41
N SER A 85 1.75 -2.56 30.00
CA SER A 85 1.77 -1.51 31.03
C SER A 85 2.49 -1.98 32.30
N SER A 86 2.28 -3.22 32.72
CA SER A 86 3.00 -3.83 33.84
C SER A 86 4.49 -3.98 33.56
N CYS A 87 4.85 -4.38 32.33
CA CYS A 87 6.23 -4.51 31.91
C CYS A 87 6.98 -3.16 31.89
N VAL A 88 6.39 -2.11 31.30
CA VAL A 88 7.02 -0.79 31.18
C VAL A 88 7.24 -0.13 32.54
N VAL A 89 6.26 -0.23 33.44
CA VAL A 89 6.39 0.31 34.81
C VAL A 89 7.43 -0.47 35.61
N GLY A 90 7.43 -1.81 35.47
CA GLY A 90 8.45 -2.66 36.08
C GLY A 90 9.87 -2.41 35.58
N LEU A 91 10.05 -1.93 34.34
CA LEU A 91 11.34 -1.47 33.80
C LEU A 91 11.75 -0.09 34.33
N ALA A 92 10.78 0.80 34.59
CA ALA A 92 11.02 2.17 35.05
C ALA A 92 11.34 2.25 36.56
N ASP A 93 10.81 1.32 37.36
CA ASP A 93 11.02 1.24 38.82
C ASP A 93 12.38 0.62 39.23
N GLY A 94 13.32 0.47 38.28
CA GLY A 94 14.49 -0.41 38.38
C GLY A 94 15.18 -0.49 39.75
N GLU A 95 15.22 -1.70 40.35
CA GLU A 95 16.29 -2.24 41.22
C GLU A 95 15.99 -3.70 41.66
N PRO A 96 16.97 -4.64 41.83
CA PRO A 96 18.34 -4.71 41.31
C PRO A 96 18.65 -5.99 40.48
N GLU A 97 19.56 -5.84 39.52
CA GLU A 97 20.72 -6.72 39.24
C GLU A 97 20.50 -8.25 39.15
N GLY A 98 19.90 -8.73 38.06
CA GLY A 98 19.92 -10.15 37.69
C GLY A 98 20.66 -10.37 36.36
N PRO A 99 21.47 -11.44 36.18
CA PRO A 99 22.20 -11.69 34.93
C PRO A 99 21.26 -11.78 33.70
N ALA A 100 19.98 -12.09 33.93
CA ALA A 100 18.96 -12.14 32.89
C ALA A 100 18.62 -10.77 32.27
N GLN A 101 18.79 -9.66 33.00
CA GLN A 101 18.49 -8.32 32.47
C GLN A 101 19.64 -7.80 31.60
N THR A 102 20.89 -8.05 31.98
CA THR A 102 22.05 -7.70 31.15
C THR A 102 22.03 -8.47 29.83
N GLU A 103 21.70 -9.76 29.86
CA GLU A 103 21.50 -10.57 28.65
C GLU A 103 20.36 -10.04 27.77
N LEU A 104 19.26 -9.57 28.39
CA LEU A 104 18.14 -8.98 27.66
C LEU A 104 18.49 -7.61 27.07
N ILE A 105 19.18 -6.76 27.81
CA ILE A 105 19.66 -5.45 27.34
C ILE A 105 20.65 -5.65 26.19
N GLU A 106 21.61 -6.58 26.31
CA GLU A 106 22.57 -6.88 25.25
C GLU A 106 21.92 -7.49 24.00
N SER A 107 20.86 -8.30 24.19
CA SER A 107 20.04 -8.81 23.10
C SER A 107 19.28 -7.69 22.39
N CYS A 108 18.69 -6.76 23.15
CA CYS A 108 17.97 -5.60 22.63
C CYS A 108 18.90 -4.61 21.92
N GLU A 109 20.09 -4.35 22.43
CA GLU A 109 21.10 -3.48 21.80
C GLU A 109 21.56 -4.08 20.48
N ARG A 110 21.88 -5.38 20.44
CA ARG A 110 22.25 -6.08 19.20
C ARG A 110 21.11 -6.07 18.17
N ALA A 111 19.86 -6.23 18.62
CA ALA A 111 18.69 -6.12 17.75
C ALA A 111 18.50 -4.68 17.24
N SER A 112 18.74 -3.67 18.09
CA SER A 112 18.69 -2.26 17.70
C SER A 112 19.79 -1.92 16.70
N ASP A 113 21.00 -2.43 16.86
CA ASP A 113 22.10 -2.23 15.91
C ASP A 113 21.76 -2.82 14.53
N MET A 114 21.15 -4.01 14.47
CA MET A 114 20.70 -4.59 13.21
C MET A 114 19.59 -3.77 12.52
N LEU A 115 18.74 -3.09 13.30
CA LEU A 115 17.65 -2.27 12.77
C LEU A 115 18.14 -0.85 12.42
N ASN A 116 19.11 -0.33 13.16
CA ASN A 116 19.64 1.02 13.02
C ASN A 116 20.91 1.09 12.17
N THR A 117 21.45 -0.03 11.69
CA THR A 117 22.54 -0.06 10.68
C THR A 117 22.08 0.42 9.28
N SER A 118 21.11 1.32 9.24
CA SER A 118 20.66 2.02 8.03
C SER A 118 21.70 3.03 7.48
N ASP A 119 22.89 3.11 8.09
CA ASP A 119 23.93 4.11 7.80
C ASP A 119 25.05 3.64 6.86
N GLU A 120 25.12 2.36 6.47
CA GLU A 120 25.90 2.02 5.28
C GLU A 120 25.07 2.43 4.05
N PRO A 121 25.52 3.40 3.22
CA PRO A 121 24.87 3.62 1.94
C PRO A 121 24.90 2.26 1.25
N PRO A 122 23.76 1.73 0.77
CA PRO A 122 23.79 0.48 0.04
C PRO A 122 24.87 0.64 -1.01
N GLU A 123 25.87 -0.25 -1.02
CA GLU A 123 26.74 -0.42 -2.19
C GLU A 123 25.77 -0.33 -3.38
N GLU A 124 25.96 0.65 -4.26
CA GLU A 124 25.10 0.84 -5.43
C GLU A 124 25.20 -0.46 -6.22
N LEU A 125 24.32 -1.42 -5.89
CA LEU A 125 24.22 -2.67 -6.59
C LEU A 125 23.87 -2.20 -8.00
N PRO A 126 24.71 -2.50 -9.01
CA PRO A 126 24.43 -2.08 -10.36
C PRO A 126 23.18 -2.85 -10.78
N PHE A 127 22.01 -2.24 -10.60
CA PHE A 127 20.73 -2.73 -11.09
C PHE A 127 20.61 -2.45 -12.59
N ASP A 128 21.71 -2.62 -13.32
CA ASP A 128 21.72 -2.59 -14.78
C ASP A 128 21.30 -3.99 -15.26
N GLN A 129 20.05 -4.34 -14.91
CA GLN A 129 19.38 -5.53 -15.38
C GLN A 129 18.63 -5.17 -16.67
N PRO A 130 18.54 -6.09 -17.64
CA PRO A 130 17.83 -5.83 -18.88
C PRO A 130 16.37 -5.51 -18.58
N SER A 131 15.93 -4.33 -18.98
CA SER A 131 14.64 -3.78 -18.53
C SER A 131 13.66 -3.58 -19.68
N THR A 132 14.17 -3.36 -20.88
CA THR A 132 13.40 -3.03 -22.07
C THR A 132 13.86 -3.86 -23.25
N TYR A 133 12.99 -4.02 -24.25
CA TYR A 133 13.31 -4.75 -25.48
C TYR A 133 14.59 -4.21 -26.14
N GLY A 134 15.52 -5.10 -26.47
CA GLY A 134 16.85 -4.78 -27.00
C GLY A 134 17.98 -4.82 -25.96
N ASP A 135 17.66 -4.87 -24.66
CA ASP A 135 18.67 -4.96 -23.60
C ASP A 135 19.26 -6.38 -23.47
N ASP A 136 18.46 -7.42 -23.77
CA ASP A 136 18.89 -8.83 -23.74
C ASP A 136 18.30 -9.63 -24.90
N ALA A 137 19.17 -10.18 -25.75
CA ALA A 137 18.76 -10.90 -26.95
C ALA A 137 17.98 -12.21 -26.67
N ALA A 138 18.17 -12.85 -25.51
CA ALA A 138 17.41 -14.05 -25.15
C ALA A 138 16.00 -13.69 -24.68
N LEU A 139 15.85 -12.60 -23.92
CA LEU A 139 14.55 -12.05 -23.55
C LEU A 139 13.82 -11.50 -24.79
N ASP A 140 14.53 -10.88 -25.73
CA ASP A 140 13.96 -10.39 -27.00
C ASP A 140 13.37 -11.53 -27.84
N LEU A 141 14.05 -12.67 -27.92
CA LEU A 141 13.52 -13.85 -28.62
C LEU A 141 12.23 -14.35 -27.98
N LEU A 142 12.14 -14.34 -26.65
CA LEU A 142 10.92 -14.71 -25.94
C LEU A 142 9.80 -13.68 -26.14
N TRP A 143 10.15 -12.40 -26.17
CA TRP A 143 9.23 -11.30 -26.49
C TRP A 143 8.63 -11.47 -27.89
N ASP A 144 9.47 -11.65 -28.91
CA ASP A 144 9.02 -11.82 -30.30
C ASP A 144 8.09 -13.03 -30.44
N GLU A 145 8.44 -14.15 -29.79
CA GLU A 145 7.60 -15.33 -29.81
C GLU A 145 6.27 -15.13 -29.08
N CYS A 146 6.29 -14.41 -27.96
CA CYS A 146 5.10 -14.05 -27.18
C CYS A 146 4.17 -13.14 -28.00
N GLU A 147 4.72 -12.12 -28.67
CA GLU A 147 4.00 -11.22 -29.57
C GLU A 147 3.31 -12.01 -30.71
N GLN A 148 3.99 -13.04 -31.24
CA GLN A 148 3.46 -13.97 -32.23
C GLN A 148 2.38 -14.93 -31.67
N GLY A 149 1.98 -14.80 -30.40
CA GLY A 149 0.90 -15.57 -29.77
C GLY A 149 1.36 -16.88 -29.16
N SER A 150 2.62 -16.99 -28.76
CA SER A 150 3.11 -18.14 -28.00
C SER A 150 2.85 -17.98 -26.51
N GLY A 151 1.80 -18.62 -26.02
CA GLY A 151 1.53 -18.66 -24.58
C GLY A 151 2.74 -19.10 -23.74
N GLN A 152 3.42 -20.17 -24.19
CA GLN A 152 4.62 -20.67 -23.52
C GLN A 152 5.79 -19.68 -23.56
N ALA A 153 5.93 -18.88 -24.62
CA ALA A 153 7.00 -17.88 -24.65
C ALA A 153 6.67 -16.71 -23.72
N CYS A 154 5.40 -16.30 -23.63
CA CYS A 154 4.96 -15.29 -22.66
C CYS A 154 5.22 -15.74 -21.21
N ASP A 155 4.87 -17.00 -20.87
CA ASP A 155 5.12 -17.56 -19.54
C ASP A 155 6.62 -17.58 -19.20
N LYS A 156 7.44 -17.98 -20.18
CA LYS A 156 8.90 -17.99 -20.03
C LYS A 156 9.44 -16.57 -19.90
N LEU A 157 8.94 -15.63 -20.68
CA LEU A 157 9.37 -14.24 -20.62
C LEU A 157 9.11 -13.67 -19.23
N TRP A 158 7.89 -13.80 -18.73
CA TRP A 158 7.52 -13.38 -17.38
C TRP A 158 8.39 -14.05 -16.30
N SER A 159 8.66 -15.35 -16.42
CA SER A 159 9.45 -16.08 -15.42
C SER A 159 10.95 -15.73 -15.42
N ASN A 160 11.51 -15.25 -16.53
CA ASN A 160 12.94 -14.94 -16.65
C ASN A 160 13.24 -13.44 -16.62
N ALA A 161 12.22 -12.60 -16.79
CA ALA A 161 12.35 -11.16 -16.78
C ALA A 161 12.78 -10.65 -15.38
N PRO A 162 13.63 -9.61 -15.32
CA PRO A 162 13.87 -8.88 -14.09
C PRO A 162 12.58 -8.26 -13.54
N LEU A 163 12.45 -8.23 -12.22
CA LEU A 163 11.29 -7.63 -11.56
C LEU A 163 11.20 -6.14 -11.88
N GLY A 164 10.01 -5.68 -12.25
CA GLY A 164 9.73 -4.29 -12.64
C GLY A 164 10.21 -3.92 -14.05
N SER A 165 10.63 -4.89 -14.87
CA SER A 165 11.00 -4.66 -16.27
C SER A 165 9.78 -4.62 -17.19
N GLU A 166 9.93 -3.98 -18.36
CA GLU A 166 8.95 -4.07 -19.45
C GLU A 166 8.81 -5.52 -19.95
N TYR A 167 9.88 -6.31 -19.91
CA TYR A 167 9.82 -7.75 -20.23
C TYR A 167 8.83 -8.49 -19.32
N GLU A 168 8.84 -8.18 -18.01
CA GLU A 168 7.91 -8.77 -17.04
C GLU A 168 6.47 -8.37 -17.36
N GLU A 169 6.23 -7.06 -17.59
CA GLU A 169 4.91 -6.51 -17.88
C GLU A 169 4.34 -7.06 -19.21
N PHE A 170 5.18 -7.21 -20.22
CA PHE A 170 4.77 -7.76 -21.51
C PHE A 170 4.46 -9.26 -21.41
N GLY A 171 5.29 -10.02 -20.69
CA GLY A 171 5.06 -11.45 -20.46
C GLY A 171 3.78 -11.72 -19.68
N VAL A 172 3.54 -10.98 -18.58
CA VAL A 172 2.35 -11.18 -17.74
C VAL A 172 1.05 -10.75 -18.42
N SER A 173 1.12 -9.79 -19.35
CA SER A 173 -0.02 -9.38 -20.17
C SER A 173 -0.25 -10.28 -21.39
N CYS A 174 0.45 -11.42 -21.48
CA CYS A 174 0.39 -12.33 -22.61
C CYS A 174 0.64 -11.63 -23.96
N GLY A 175 1.62 -10.72 -24.00
CA GLY A 175 1.95 -9.92 -25.16
C GLY A 175 0.94 -8.81 -25.43
N ALA A 176 0.58 -8.04 -24.39
CA ALA A 176 -0.41 -6.96 -24.43
C ALA A 176 -1.84 -7.40 -24.83
N ARG A 177 -2.26 -8.56 -24.34
CA ARG A 177 -3.60 -9.16 -24.50
C ARG A 177 -4.29 -9.28 -23.13
N PRO A 178 -4.72 -8.16 -22.52
CA PRO A 178 -5.23 -8.13 -21.14
C PRO A 178 -6.55 -8.91 -20.94
N GLU A 179 -7.26 -9.23 -22.02
CA GLU A 179 -8.44 -10.10 -22.00
C GLU A 179 -8.11 -11.58 -21.76
N ILE A 180 -6.86 -11.98 -21.94
CA ILE A 180 -6.37 -13.34 -21.73
C ILE A 180 -5.78 -13.43 -20.32
N LEU A 181 -6.50 -14.11 -19.43
CA LEU A 181 -6.07 -14.29 -18.02
C LEU A 181 -4.97 -15.35 -17.86
N ASN A 182 -4.84 -16.25 -18.85
CA ASN A 182 -3.88 -17.34 -18.81
C ASN A 182 -3.21 -17.49 -20.17
N CYS A 183 -1.90 -17.22 -20.25
CA CYS A 183 -1.20 -17.21 -21.54
C CYS A 183 -1.21 -18.57 -22.23
N SER A 184 -1.36 -19.69 -21.50
CA SER A 184 -1.48 -21.02 -22.12
C SER A 184 -2.72 -21.18 -23.01
N GLU A 185 -3.71 -20.28 -22.89
CA GLU A 185 -4.88 -20.23 -23.77
C GLU A 185 -4.58 -19.54 -25.12
N LEU A 186 -3.41 -18.90 -25.28
CA LEU A 186 -2.92 -18.44 -26.57
C LEU A 186 -2.55 -19.65 -27.45
N VAL A 187 -3.55 -20.13 -28.17
CA VAL A 187 -3.34 -21.06 -29.27
C VAL A 187 -2.72 -20.26 -30.41
N ARG A 188 -1.43 -20.50 -30.70
CA ARG A 188 -0.85 -20.12 -32.01
C ARG A 188 -1.81 -20.70 -33.06
N ASP A 189 -2.44 -19.85 -33.87
CA ASP A 189 -3.29 -20.30 -34.98
C ASP A 189 -2.43 -21.09 -35.97
N GLN A 190 -2.27 -22.38 -35.69
CA GLN A 190 -1.57 -23.37 -36.53
C GLN A 190 -2.55 -24.45 -36.98
N THR A 191 -3.87 -24.26 -36.78
CA THR A 191 -4.88 -25.28 -37.06
C THR A 191 -6.08 -24.82 -37.90
N ARG A 192 -6.00 -23.69 -38.62
CA ARG A 192 -6.86 -23.48 -39.79
C ARG A 192 -6.15 -24.00 -41.06
N PRO A 193 -6.45 -25.22 -41.55
CA PRO A 193 -6.08 -25.59 -42.90
C PRO A 193 -6.83 -24.68 -43.89
N GLU A 194 -6.13 -24.19 -44.92
CA GLU A 194 -6.73 -23.58 -46.11
C GLU A 194 -7.61 -24.57 -46.89
#